data_AF-A0A8S9JCW4-F1
#
_entry.id   AF-A0A8S9JCW4-F1
#
_cell.length_a   1.000
_cell.length_b   1.000
_cell.length_c   1.000
_cell.angle_alpha   90.00
_cell.angle_beta   90.00
_cell.angle_gamma   90.00
#
_symmetry.space_group_name_H-M   'P 1'
#
loop_
_entity.id
_entity.type
_entity.pdbx_description
1 polymer ?
#
loop_
_entity_poly.entity_id
_entity_poly.type
_entity_poly.pdbx_seq_one_letter_code
_entity_poly.pdbx_strand_id
1 'polypeptide(L)'
;MVLKKMMESDELKSSSKLETVTFSEMKHEELEALVEFMYSVDGSISSESLKKHVRSLYLAADKYEIPHLRDLCRKHLISSLNSSNALNILELAQIPFDKALNDAAFTTIKNNISSIASSAEFKLFVVNHPDLSVEIMKASLIRPRTSASCHYCGSSFRY
;
A
#
# COMPACT_ATOMS: atom_id res chain seq x y z
N MET A 1 -8.80 19.01 2.21
CA MET A 1 -9.16 18.04 1.15
C MET A 1 -9.25 18.81 -0.14
N VAL A 2 -8.53 18.36 -1.18
CA VAL A 2 -8.64 18.92 -2.55
C VAL A 2 -10.11 19.01 -2.96
N LEU A 3 -10.89 17.98 -2.66
CA LEU A 3 -12.32 17.93 -2.98
C LEU A 3 -13.12 19.07 -2.33
N LYS A 4 -12.85 19.38 -1.06
CA LYS A 4 -13.50 20.50 -0.37
C LYS A 4 -13.19 21.83 -1.07
N LYS A 5 -11.94 22.04 -1.51
CA LYS A 5 -11.56 23.22 -2.29
C LYS A 5 -12.20 23.24 -3.68
N MET A 6 -12.33 22.09 -4.34
CA MET A 6 -13.05 21.96 -5.61
C MET A 6 -14.53 22.35 -5.45
N MET A 7 -15.15 22.03 -4.31
CA MET A 7 -16.55 22.33 -4.04
C MET A 7 -16.80 23.73 -3.45
N GLU A 8 -15.80 24.36 -2.82
CA GLU A 8 -15.92 25.66 -2.13
C GLU A 8 -15.44 26.86 -2.96
N SER A 9 -15.01 26.68 -4.22
CA SER A 9 -14.48 27.78 -5.03
C SER A 9 -15.50 28.94 -5.18
N ASP A 10 -15.09 30.19 -4.95
CA ASP A 10 -16.01 31.34 -4.91
C ASP A 10 -16.58 31.75 -6.29
N GLU A 11 -16.03 31.21 -7.40
CA GLU A 11 -16.64 31.34 -8.73
C GLU A 11 -17.98 30.56 -8.84
N LEU A 12 -18.26 29.65 -7.91
CA LEU A 12 -19.44 28.77 -7.91
C LEU A 12 -20.72 29.43 -7.39
N LYS A 13 -20.64 30.57 -6.68
CA LYS A 13 -21.81 31.17 -6.02
C LYS A 13 -22.60 32.14 -6.89
N SER A 14 -22.08 32.54 -8.06
CA SER A 14 -22.63 33.68 -8.83
C SER A 14 -23.20 33.32 -10.21
N SER A 15 -22.98 32.10 -10.71
CA SER A 15 -23.50 31.67 -12.01
C SER A 15 -24.04 30.25 -11.89
N SER A 16 -25.22 30.01 -12.45
CA SER A 16 -25.85 28.70 -12.65
C SER A 16 -25.04 27.84 -13.63
N LYS A 17 -23.76 27.62 -13.34
CA LYS A 17 -22.81 26.90 -14.17
C LYS A 17 -22.57 25.55 -13.50
N LEU A 18 -23.05 24.50 -14.15
CA LEU A 18 -22.83 23.13 -13.72
C LEU A 18 -21.34 22.82 -13.92
N GLU A 19 -20.60 22.61 -12.83
CA GLU A 19 -19.18 22.23 -12.92
C GLU A 19 -19.05 20.71 -12.81
N THR A 20 -18.41 20.11 -13.81
CA THR A 20 -18.23 18.65 -13.89
C THR A 20 -16.80 18.31 -13.53
N VAL A 21 -16.61 17.55 -12.45
CA VAL A 21 -15.31 16.98 -12.07
C VAL A 21 -15.16 15.63 -12.76
N THR A 22 -14.07 15.46 -13.52
CA THR A 22 -13.78 14.21 -14.25
C THR A 22 -12.75 13.36 -13.50
N PHE A 23 -13.08 12.09 -13.27
CA PHE A 23 -12.22 11.09 -12.63
C PHE A 23 -11.71 10.10 -13.69
N SER A 24 -10.75 10.54 -14.51
CA SER A 24 -10.27 9.79 -15.69
C SER A 24 -9.56 8.47 -15.39
N GLU A 25 -9.05 8.32 -14.17
CA GLU A 25 -8.27 7.15 -13.73
C GLU A 25 -9.12 6.05 -13.10
N MET A 26 -10.42 6.31 -12.89
CA MET A 26 -11.33 5.37 -12.23
C MET A 26 -12.39 4.87 -13.22
N LYS A 27 -12.68 3.58 -13.15
CA LYS A 27 -13.86 2.98 -13.79
C LYS A 27 -15.11 3.38 -13.03
N HIS A 28 -16.26 3.20 -13.68
CA HIS A 28 -17.56 3.55 -13.09
C HIS A 28 -17.78 2.93 -11.70
N GLU A 29 -17.54 1.62 -11.55
CA GLU A 29 -17.72 0.91 -10.26
C GLU A 29 -16.75 1.38 -9.18
N GLU A 30 -15.54 1.79 -9.54
CA GLU A 30 -14.54 2.30 -8.59
C GLU A 30 -14.91 3.71 -8.13
N LEU A 31 -15.43 4.52 -9.04
CA LEU A 31 -15.94 5.86 -8.73
C LEU A 31 -17.20 5.77 -7.86
N GLU A 32 -18.10 4.83 -8.15
CA GLU A 32 -19.27 4.56 -7.33
C GLU A 32 -18.87 4.24 -5.89
N ALA A 33 -17.88 3.35 -5.70
CA ALA A 33 -17.35 3.03 -4.38
C ALA A 33 -16.75 4.24 -3.64
N LEU A 34 -16.06 5.13 -4.38
CA LEU A 34 -15.51 6.36 -3.80
C LEU A 34 -16.63 7.33 -3.36
N VAL A 35 -17.65 7.50 -4.20
CA VAL A 35 -18.80 8.35 -3.90
C VAL A 35 -19.60 7.79 -2.73
N GLU A 36 -19.82 6.48 -2.69
CA GLU A 36 -20.47 5.79 -1.56
C GLU A 36 -19.76 6.11 -0.24
N PHE A 37 -18.42 5.97 -0.21
CA PHE A 37 -17.62 6.35 0.96
C PHE A 37 -17.77 7.83 1.33
N MET A 38 -17.77 8.73 0.35
CA MET A 38 -17.85 10.18 0.61
C MET A 38 -19.20 10.62 1.21
N TYR A 39 -20.28 9.95 0.81
CA TYR A 39 -21.63 10.22 1.32
C TYR A 39 -21.98 9.39 2.56
N SER A 40 -21.08 8.51 2.99
CA SER A 40 -21.24 7.72 4.20
C SER A 40 -21.19 8.62 5.45
N VAL A 41 -22.22 8.50 6.29
CA VAL A 41 -22.38 9.33 7.50
C VAL A 41 -21.27 9.07 8.52
N ASP A 42 -20.78 7.83 8.60
CA ASP A 42 -19.72 7.40 9.51
C ASP A 42 -18.36 7.30 8.84
N GLY A 43 -18.26 7.66 7.54
CA GLY A 43 -17.03 7.50 6.75
C GLY A 43 -16.65 6.03 6.55
N SER A 44 -17.62 5.11 6.61
CA SER A 44 -17.39 3.71 6.31
C SER A 44 -17.51 3.40 4.82
N ILE A 45 -16.89 2.29 4.42
CA ILE A 45 -17.06 1.66 3.11
C ILE A 45 -17.36 0.18 3.34
N SER A 46 -18.24 -0.41 2.53
CA SER A 46 -18.55 -1.82 2.65
C SER A 46 -17.31 -2.68 2.43
N SER A 47 -17.17 -3.77 3.20
CA SER A 47 -16.01 -4.67 3.11
C SER A 47 -15.85 -5.27 1.71
N GLU A 48 -16.96 -5.54 1.03
CA GLU A 48 -16.99 -6.08 -0.33
C GLU A 48 -16.50 -5.06 -1.36
N SER A 49 -17.00 -3.83 -1.31
CA SER A 49 -16.56 -2.73 -2.17
C SER A 49 -15.08 -2.41 -1.95
N LEU A 50 -14.67 -2.31 -0.67
CA LEU A 50 -13.27 -2.11 -0.32
C LEU A 50 -12.39 -3.22 -0.89
N LYS A 51 -12.71 -4.49 -0.65
CA LYS A 51 -11.91 -5.62 -1.15
C LYS A 51 -11.80 -5.62 -2.68
N LYS A 52 -12.89 -5.30 -3.38
CA LYS A 52 -12.95 -5.32 -4.84
C LYS A 52 -12.15 -4.16 -5.46
N HIS A 53 -12.17 -2.98 -4.84
CA HIS A 53 -11.64 -1.74 -5.42
C HIS A 53 -10.46 -1.14 -4.63
N VAL A 54 -9.87 -1.88 -3.67
CA VAL A 54 -8.88 -1.34 -2.70
C VAL A 54 -7.72 -0.60 -3.36
N ARG A 55 -7.20 -1.10 -4.49
CA ARG A 55 -6.05 -0.48 -5.16
C ARG A 55 -6.42 0.87 -5.76
N SER A 56 -7.55 0.93 -6.48
CA SER A 56 -8.03 2.16 -7.13
C SER A 56 -8.48 3.18 -6.08
N LEU A 57 -9.16 2.74 -5.03
CA LEU A 57 -9.54 3.58 -3.90
C LEU A 57 -8.33 4.12 -3.13
N TYR A 58 -7.29 3.31 -2.93
CA TYR A 58 -6.05 3.74 -2.28
C TYR A 58 -5.36 4.87 -3.06
N LEU A 59 -5.22 4.70 -4.38
CA LEU A 59 -4.61 5.71 -5.27
C LEU A 59 -5.45 6.98 -5.35
N ALA A 60 -6.77 6.85 -5.48
CA ALA A 60 -7.68 7.99 -5.47
C ALA A 60 -7.64 8.72 -4.13
N ALA A 61 -7.61 8.00 -3.00
CA ALA A 61 -7.54 8.60 -1.68
C ALA A 61 -6.26 9.41 -1.47
N ASP A 62 -5.14 9.00 -2.06
CA ASP A 62 -3.93 9.82 -2.04
C ASP A 62 -4.05 11.05 -2.95
N LYS A 63 -4.44 10.84 -4.22
CA LYS A 63 -4.57 11.90 -5.23
C LYS A 63 -5.54 13.03 -4.81
N TYR A 64 -6.66 12.66 -4.21
CA TYR A 64 -7.71 13.60 -3.78
C TYR A 64 -7.57 14.03 -2.32
N GLU A 65 -6.48 13.65 -1.65
CA GLU A 65 -6.18 13.95 -0.26
C GLU A 65 -7.34 13.59 0.69
N ILE A 66 -7.69 12.29 0.71
CA ILE A 66 -8.70 11.68 1.59
C ILE A 66 -8.00 10.72 2.57
N PRO A 67 -7.34 11.22 3.63
CA PRO A 67 -6.50 10.39 4.51
C PRO A 67 -7.24 9.21 5.15
N HIS A 68 -8.52 9.41 5.51
CA HIS A 68 -9.31 8.37 6.16
C HIS A 68 -9.50 7.14 5.25
N LEU A 69 -9.89 7.34 3.98
CA LEU A 69 -10.02 6.27 3.01
C LEU A 69 -8.67 5.59 2.73
N ARG A 70 -7.59 6.39 2.62
CA ARG A 70 -6.24 5.86 2.43
C ARG A 70 -5.83 4.93 3.57
N ASP A 71 -6.16 5.30 4.81
CA ASP A 71 -5.86 4.49 5.99
C ASP A 71 -6.67 3.19 6.04
N LEU A 72 -7.95 3.23 5.67
CA LEU A 72 -8.79 2.04 5.55
C LEU A 72 -8.25 1.09 4.47
N CYS A 73 -7.91 1.61 3.30
CA CYS A 73 -7.32 0.83 2.21
C CYS A 73 -5.96 0.24 2.63
N ARG A 74 -5.09 1.03 3.27
CA ARG A 74 -3.80 0.54 3.79
C ARG A 74 -3.99 -0.60 4.76
N LYS A 75 -4.88 -0.47 5.74
CA LYS A 75 -5.17 -1.55 6.71
C LYS A 75 -5.61 -2.83 6.00
N HIS A 76 -6.49 -2.71 5.02
CA HIS A 76 -6.95 -3.85 4.23
C HIS A 76 -5.81 -4.50 3.43
N LEU A 77 -5.00 -3.70 2.71
CA LEU A 77 -3.85 -4.18 1.95
C LEU A 77 -2.86 -4.91 2.86
N ILE A 78 -2.50 -4.33 4.00
CA ILE A 78 -1.60 -4.96 4.98
C ILE A 78 -2.20 -6.28 5.51
N SER A 79 -3.49 -6.29 5.85
CA SER A 79 -4.15 -7.51 6.37
C SER A 79 -4.27 -8.64 5.34
N SER A 80 -4.21 -8.32 4.05
CA SER A 80 -4.33 -9.27 2.95
C SER A 80 -2.97 -9.75 2.39
N LEU A 81 -1.86 -9.21 2.89
CA LEU A 81 -0.52 -9.54 2.43
C LEU A 81 -0.23 -11.04 2.57
N ASN A 82 0.29 -11.62 1.49
CA ASN A 82 0.79 -12.98 1.44
C ASN A 82 1.81 -13.11 0.30
N SER A 83 2.39 -14.29 0.11
CA SER A 83 3.45 -14.50 -0.89
C SER A 83 3.01 -14.22 -2.34
N SER A 84 1.73 -14.38 -2.69
CA SER A 84 1.25 -14.21 -4.07
C SER A 84 1.00 -12.75 -4.45
N ASN A 85 0.78 -11.86 -3.48
CA ASN A 85 0.47 -10.44 -3.74
C ASN A 85 1.53 -9.46 -3.23
N ALA A 86 2.52 -9.90 -2.44
CA ALA A 86 3.46 -9.00 -1.78
C ALA A 86 4.30 -8.15 -2.76
N LEU A 87 4.68 -8.68 -3.93
CA LEU A 87 5.39 -7.92 -4.96
C LEU A 87 4.54 -6.77 -5.53
N ASN A 88 3.27 -7.06 -5.86
CA ASN A 88 2.34 -6.06 -6.40
C ASN A 88 1.98 -4.97 -5.38
N ILE A 89 1.94 -5.34 -4.09
CA ILE A 89 1.71 -4.39 -2.99
C ILE A 89 2.97 -3.56 -2.72
N LEU A 90 4.17 -4.16 -2.81
CA LEU A 90 5.43 -3.43 -2.69
C LEU A 90 5.53 -2.34 -3.77
N GLU A 91 5.19 -2.68 -5.02
CA GLU A 91 5.13 -1.74 -6.14
C GLU A 91 4.13 -0.62 -5.86
N LEU A 92 2.91 -0.95 -5.40
CA LEU A 92 1.88 0.03 -5.04
C LEU A 92 2.37 1.03 -4.00
N ALA A 93 3.16 0.57 -3.04
CA ALA A 93 3.68 1.39 -1.95
C ALA A 93 4.81 2.36 -2.37
N GLN A 94 5.22 2.36 -3.65
CA GLN A 94 6.27 3.26 -4.13
C GLN A 94 5.73 4.63 -4.55
N ILE A 95 4.54 4.68 -5.15
CA ILE A 95 3.95 5.91 -5.69
C ILE A 95 2.43 5.91 -5.41
N PRO A 96 1.97 6.71 -4.43
CA PRO A 96 2.78 7.49 -3.48
C PRO A 96 3.64 6.59 -2.59
N PHE A 97 4.75 7.11 -2.09
CA PHE A 97 5.56 6.35 -1.15
C PHE A 97 4.83 6.21 0.19
N ASP A 98 4.56 4.97 0.59
CA ASP A 98 3.88 4.63 1.84
C ASP A 98 4.73 3.68 2.66
N LYS A 99 5.45 4.27 3.63
CA LYS A 99 6.42 3.53 4.44
C LYS A 99 5.78 2.34 5.16
N ALA A 100 4.59 2.49 5.71
CA ALA A 100 3.95 1.42 6.48
C ALA A 100 3.55 0.25 5.57
N LEU A 101 3.01 0.54 4.39
CA LEU A 101 2.68 -0.49 3.40
C LEU A 101 3.95 -1.14 2.82
N ASN A 102 4.99 -0.34 2.57
CA ASN A 102 6.28 -0.77 2.08
C ASN A 102 6.98 -1.73 3.04
N ASP A 103 7.10 -1.36 4.32
CA ASP A 103 7.73 -2.17 5.37
C ASP A 103 7.00 -3.51 5.55
N ALA A 104 5.66 -3.50 5.52
CA ALA A 104 4.84 -4.70 5.64
C ALA A 104 5.02 -5.64 4.44
N ALA A 105 5.08 -5.09 3.22
CA ALA A 105 5.32 -5.85 2.00
C ALA A 105 6.74 -6.46 2.01
N PHE A 106 7.77 -5.68 2.34
CA PHE A 106 9.15 -6.19 2.49
C PHE A 106 9.25 -7.29 3.53
N THR A 107 8.59 -7.15 4.67
CA THR A 107 8.57 -8.18 5.73
C THR A 107 7.95 -9.47 5.21
N THR A 108 6.83 -9.38 4.50
CA THR A 108 6.16 -10.53 3.89
C THR A 108 7.05 -11.20 2.84
N ILE A 109 7.70 -10.41 1.99
CA ILE A 109 8.63 -10.92 0.97
C ILE A 109 9.80 -11.64 1.64
N LYS A 110 10.44 -11.02 2.62
CA LYS A 110 11.58 -11.60 3.34
C LYS A 110 11.22 -12.93 3.99
N ASN A 111 10.05 -13.02 4.62
CA ASN A 111 9.58 -14.25 5.27
C ASN A 111 9.26 -15.38 4.27
N ASN A 112 8.99 -15.04 3.00
CA ASN A 112 8.59 -16.00 1.96
C ASN A 112 9.56 -16.04 0.77
N ILE A 113 10.79 -15.52 0.96
CA ILE A 113 11.69 -15.20 -0.16
C ILE A 113 12.03 -16.42 -1.01
N SER A 114 12.19 -17.60 -0.41
CA SER A 114 12.51 -18.83 -1.15
C SER A 114 11.41 -19.22 -2.15
N SER A 115 10.14 -19.02 -1.76
CA SER A 115 8.99 -19.31 -2.62
C SER A 115 8.85 -18.24 -3.71
N ILE A 116 8.95 -16.97 -3.31
CA ILE A 116 8.83 -15.82 -4.22
C ILE A 116 9.94 -15.83 -5.26
N ALA A 117 11.20 -16.00 -4.85
CA ALA A 117 12.36 -15.98 -5.75
C ALA A 117 12.34 -17.09 -6.81
N SER A 118 11.58 -18.17 -6.56
CA SER A 118 11.41 -19.29 -7.49
C SER A 118 10.25 -19.08 -8.48
N SER A 119 9.44 -18.04 -8.29
CA SER A 119 8.21 -17.82 -9.05
C SER A 119 8.45 -17.10 -10.39
N ALA A 120 7.52 -17.27 -11.34
CA ALA A 120 7.58 -16.56 -12.62
C ALA A 120 7.30 -15.06 -12.46
N GLU A 121 6.44 -14.71 -11.50
CA GLU A 121 6.08 -13.36 -11.13
C GLU A 121 7.30 -12.58 -10.64
N PHE A 122 8.17 -13.21 -9.84
CA PHE A 122 9.40 -12.56 -9.41
C PHE A 122 10.37 -12.30 -10.56
N LYS A 123 10.48 -13.23 -11.53
CA LYS A 123 11.30 -12.99 -12.74
C LYS A 123 10.80 -11.77 -13.53
N LEU A 124 9.48 -11.65 -13.71
CA LEU A 124 8.89 -10.48 -14.36
C LEU A 124 9.10 -9.20 -13.54
N PHE A 125 8.94 -9.29 -12.22
CA PHE A 125 9.17 -8.18 -11.30
C PHE A 125 10.61 -7.65 -11.39
N VAL A 126 11.61 -8.53 -11.49
CA VAL A 126 13.02 -8.16 -11.65
C VAL A 126 13.27 -7.37 -12.93
N VAL A 127 12.62 -7.74 -14.03
CA VAL A 127 12.73 -7.04 -15.31
C VAL A 127 12.10 -5.64 -15.22
N ASN A 128 10.94 -5.52 -14.58
CA ASN A 128 10.18 -4.27 -14.52
C ASN A 128 10.66 -3.31 -13.42
N HIS A 129 11.25 -3.85 -12.34
CA HIS A 129 11.64 -3.09 -11.15
C HIS A 129 13.02 -3.55 -10.63
N PRO A 130 14.11 -3.29 -11.39
CA PRO A 130 15.45 -3.73 -11.02
C PRO A 130 15.92 -3.12 -9.68
N ASP A 131 15.60 -1.85 -9.41
CA ASP A 131 16.00 -1.18 -8.17
C ASP A 131 15.30 -1.79 -6.93
N LEU A 132 13.99 -2.05 -7.01
CA LEU A 132 13.26 -2.73 -5.93
C LEU A 132 13.79 -4.14 -5.69
N SER A 133 14.21 -4.82 -6.77
CA SER A 133 14.78 -6.16 -6.67
C SER A 133 16.13 -6.15 -5.94
N VAL A 134 16.95 -5.13 -6.18
CA VAL A 134 18.19 -4.91 -5.42
C VAL A 134 17.87 -4.67 -3.94
N GLU A 135 16.84 -3.87 -3.63
CA GLU A 135 16.44 -3.63 -2.23
C GLU A 135 15.90 -4.90 -1.55
N ILE A 136 15.13 -5.74 -2.25
CA ILE A 136 14.70 -7.05 -1.76
C ILE A 136 15.91 -7.93 -1.45
N MET A 137 16.89 -7.98 -2.35
CA MET A 137 18.12 -8.75 -2.16
C MET A 137 18.90 -8.25 -0.93
N LYS A 138 19.12 -6.93 -0.81
CA LYS A 138 19.79 -6.31 0.35
C LYS A 138 19.07 -6.66 1.65
N ALA A 139 17.75 -6.49 1.70
CA ALA A 139 16.94 -6.77 2.88
C ALA A 139 16.99 -8.26 3.30
N SER A 140 17.15 -9.16 2.33
CA SER A 140 17.24 -10.61 2.54
C SER A 140 18.60 -11.05 3.07
N LEU A 141 19.68 -10.35 2.70
CA LEU A 141 21.05 -10.64 3.18
C LEU A 141 21.30 -10.17 4.62
N ILE A 142 20.51 -9.21 5.12
CA ILE A 142 20.58 -8.75 6.51
C ILE A 142 20.00 -9.84 7.41
N ARG A 143 20.89 -10.67 7.97
CA ARG A 143 20.56 -11.58 9.06
C ARG A 143 20.05 -10.75 10.25
N PRO A 144 18.95 -11.15 10.92
CA PRO A 144 18.66 -10.62 12.24
C PRO A 144 19.93 -10.80 13.08
N ARG A 145 20.39 -9.74 13.76
CA ARG A 145 21.31 -9.91 14.88
C ARG A 145 20.53 -10.70 15.94
N THR A 146 20.50 -12.02 15.82
CA THR A 146 20.24 -12.85 16.97
C THR A 146 21.39 -12.55 17.91
N SER A 147 21.07 -11.97 19.07
CA SER A 147 21.96 -12.05 20.22
C SER A 147 22.13 -13.54 20.51
N ALA A 148 23.12 -14.16 19.85
CA ALA A 148 23.57 -15.48 20.20
C ALA A 148 24.21 -15.33 21.59
N SER A 149 23.41 -15.48 22.63
CA SER A 149 23.92 -15.87 23.94
C SER A 149 24.57 -17.24 23.73
N CYS A 150 25.89 -17.24 23.54
CA CYS A 150 26.68 -18.46 23.59
C CYS A 150 26.54 -19.03 25.00
N HIS A 151 25.68 -20.03 25.17
CA HIS A 151 25.44 -20.71 26.44
C HIS A 151 26.58 -21.66 26.85
N TYR A 152 27.66 -21.73 26.06
CA TYR A 152 28.73 -22.71 26.20
C TYR A 152 30.15 -22.14 26.05
N CYS A 153 30.40 -20.86 26.31
CA CYS A 153 31.77 -20.41 26.60
C CYS A 153 32.12 -20.75 28.06
N GLY A 154 32.38 -22.03 28.31
CA GLY A 154 33.11 -22.47 29.48
C GLY A 154 34.57 -22.05 29.34
N SER A 155 35.01 -21.09 30.14
CA SER A 155 36.42 -20.85 30.42
C SER A 155 36.53 -20.18 31.78
N SER A 156 36.57 -21.02 32.83
CA SER A 156 37.08 -20.62 34.13
C SER A 156 38.58 -20.42 33.99
N PHE A 157 39.02 -19.16 33.86
CA PHE A 157 40.38 -18.81 34.25
C PHE A 157 40.40 -18.59 35.76
N ARG A 158 40.96 -19.54 36.52
CA ARG A 158 41.56 -19.27 37.83
C ARG A 158 42.74 -20.21 38.11
N TYR A 159 43.89 -19.54 38.23
CA TYR A 159 45.24 -19.93 38.69
C TYR A 159 46.05 -20.86 37.80
#